data_AF-A0A8T4MQA6-F1
#
_entry.id   AF-A0A8T4MQA6-F1
#
_cell.length_a   1.000
_cell.length_b   1.000
_cell.length_c   1.000
_cell.angle_alpha   90.00
_cell.angle_beta   90.00
_cell.angle_gamma   90.00
#
_symmetry.space_group_name_H-M   'P 1'
#
loop_
_entity.id
_entity.type
_entity.pdbx_description
1 polymer ?
#
loop_
_entity_poly.entity_id
_entity_poly.type
_entity_poly.pdbx_seq_one_letter_code
_entity_poly.pdbx_strand_id
1 'polypeptide(L)'
;MERRIIEEKSFPSSLENRLASVANAINTELKSATLLHLDDTPREAREIKQRVRETIGKGYLPVVNTFKAYGNTLHDIALVARQTIVRDTGEVAHVGYSLTEAGNRYGLSAAVMSLEYSIENNISMFQILGSTTSHGDSRSPYNRMKILDELRKKRELREIDLERLLNLSKQSINYHLEALTKIGFVALESVGAKQKGKYTYKWIPGKSRDDVRTIYGWAYLTKRVADYLAHHDTIVECNTLSKVLEHKFPGDISKILSGLVKQGCAERTSHWKAREIQSTAKILDEGKKWLDEFYVPLRELLSDNFLDFQEKAQAFRNSKQFPYYMRRGIELYKSISPQINRKSPSERKEQIKHLIINNHGLTTREIAEKLNVSFVMAREYIAQLDGIRKEKEGQETRYFIDGLA
;
A
#
# COMPACT_ATOMS: atom_id res chain seq x y z
N MET A 1 -24.24 -23.81 34.09
CA MET A 1 -23.18 -22.97 34.66
C MET A 1 -22.37 -22.41 33.49
N GLU A 2 -21.70 -21.28 33.66
CA GLU A 2 -20.89 -20.68 32.60
C GLU A 2 -19.46 -20.56 33.11
N ARG A 3 -18.50 -21.06 32.32
CA ARG A 3 -17.07 -20.94 32.63
C ARG A 3 -16.50 -19.72 31.93
N ARG A 4 -15.79 -18.88 32.68
CA ARG A 4 -15.06 -17.72 32.14
C ARG A 4 -13.59 -18.07 31.95
N ILE A 5 -13.06 -17.83 30.77
CA ILE A 5 -11.64 -17.99 30.42
C ILE A 5 -11.10 -16.62 30.03
N ILE A 6 -10.06 -16.15 30.70
CA ILE A 6 -9.39 -14.88 30.40
C ILE A 6 -8.02 -15.20 29.80
N GLU A 7 -7.79 -14.69 28.59
CA GLU A 7 -6.53 -14.81 27.86
C GLU A 7 -5.89 -13.43 27.78
N GLU A 8 -4.67 -13.31 28.30
CA GLU A 8 -3.84 -12.11 28.23
C GLU A 8 -2.47 -12.47 27.68
N LYS A 9 -1.97 -11.68 26.73
CA LYS A 9 -0.63 -11.85 26.17
C LYS A 9 0.34 -10.90 26.87
N SER A 10 1.60 -11.29 26.96
CA SER A 10 2.64 -10.43 27.52
C SER A 10 2.95 -9.27 26.58
N PHE A 11 2.89 -8.04 27.10
CA PHE A 11 3.29 -6.85 26.35
C PHE A 11 4.82 -6.81 26.19
N PRO A 12 5.36 -6.41 25.02
CA PRO A 12 6.79 -6.43 24.79
C PRO A 12 7.58 -5.50 25.72
N SER A 13 8.78 -5.93 26.10
CA SER A 13 9.69 -5.15 26.97
C SER A 13 10.53 -4.13 26.19
N SER A 14 11.01 -4.46 24.99
CA SER A 14 11.85 -3.55 24.20
C SER A 14 11.03 -2.43 23.55
N LEU A 15 11.56 -1.20 23.57
CA LEU A 15 10.91 -0.03 22.97
C LEU A 15 10.53 -0.24 21.50
N GLU A 16 11.40 -0.88 20.72
CA GLU A 16 11.14 -1.24 19.32
C GLU A 16 9.90 -2.13 19.17
N ASN A 17 9.79 -3.20 19.97
CA ASN A 17 8.63 -4.08 19.88
C ASN A 17 7.36 -3.42 20.43
N ARG A 18 7.48 -2.53 21.43
CA ARG A 18 6.37 -1.71 21.91
C ARG A 18 5.85 -0.78 20.81
N LEU A 19 6.75 -0.08 20.11
CA LEU A 19 6.41 0.77 18.96
C LEU A 19 5.74 -0.05 17.86
N ALA A 20 6.26 -1.24 17.54
CA ALA A 20 5.67 -2.09 16.53
C ALA A 20 4.25 -2.54 16.88
N SER A 21 4.03 -2.94 18.14
CA SER A 21 2.71 -3.28 18.66
C SER A 21 1.75 -2.09 18.60
N VAL A 22 2.13 -0.95 19.16
CA VAL A 22 1.25 0.23 19.25
C VAL A 22 0.98 0.86 17.89
N ALA A 23 1.97 0.91 16.98
CA ALA A 23 1.76 1.35 15.61
C ALA A 23 0.70 0.50 14.89
N ASN A 24 0.63 -0.81 15.16
CA ASN A 24 -0.43 -1.68 14.62
C ASN A 24 -1.82 -1.44 15.25
N ALA A 25 -1.88 -0.87 16.46
CA ALA A 25 -3.12 -0.51 17.13
C ALA A 25 -3.72 0.79 16.59
N ILE A 26 -2.86 1.73 16.19
CA ILE A 26 -3.26 3.09 15.81
C ILE A 26 -3.17 3.36 14.31
N ASN A 27 -2.87 2.34 13.50
CA ASN A 27 -2.72 2.49 12.04
C ASN A 27 -4.03 2.85 11.30
N THR A 28 -5.17 2.84 11.98
CA THR A 28 -6.43 3.38 11.46
C THR A 28 -7.19 4.09 12.57
N GLU A 29 -7.98 5.07 12.17
CA GLU A 29 -8.87 5.82 13.06
C GLU A 29 -9.96 4.89 13.65
N LEU A 30 -10.39 3.86 12.93
CA LEU A 30 -11.36 2.88 13.44
C LEU A 30 -10.79 1.95 14.53
N LYS A 31 -9.52 1.58 14.47
CA LYS A 31 -8.88 0.84 15.57
C LYS A 31 -8.64 1.74 16.77
N SER A 32 -8.19 2.97 16.54
CA SER A 32 -8.06 3.99 17.60
C SER A 32 -9.41 4.22 18.29
N ALA A 33 -10.48 4.37 17.52
CA ALA A 33 -11.86 4.46 17.99
C ALA A 33 -12.30 3.25 18.83
N THR A 34 -11.95 2.04 18.38
CA THR A 34 -12.24 0.79 19.09
C THR A 34 -11.57 0.79 20.46
N LEU A 35 -10.27 1.11 20.51
CA LEU A 35 -9.48 1.11 21.73
C LEU A 35 -9.99 2.15 22.75
N LEU A 36 -10.38 3.34 22.28
CA LEU A 36 -10.89 4.42 23.14
C LEU A 36 -12.27 4.15 23.75
N HIS A 37 -13.02 3.17 23.25
CA HIS A 37 -14.32 2.74 23.79
C HIS A 37 -14.25 1.47 24.64
N LEU A 38 -13.04 0.96 24.88
CA LEU A 38 -12.78 -0.10 25.84
C LEU A 38 -12.46 0.47 27.23
N ASP A 39 -12.68 -0.37 28.23
CA ASP A 39 -12.36 -0.17 29.63
C ASP A 39 -11.89 -1.51 30.21
N ASP A 40 -11.75 -1.61 31.53
CA ASP A 40 -11.41 -2.85 32.24
C ASP A 40 -12.53 -3.90 32.20
N THR A 41 -13.74 -3.50 31.81
CA THR A 41 -14.89 -4.40 31.70
C THR A 41 -14.90 -5.06 30.32
N PRO A 42 -14.97 -6.41 30.23
CA PRO A 42 -15.05 -7.09 28.94
C PRO A 42 -16.29 -6.68 28.15
N ARG A 43 -16.08 -6.27 26.89
CA ARG A 43 -17.14 -5.86 25.94
C ARG A 43 -17.12 -6.70 24.68
N GLU A 44 -18.29 -7.17 24.27
CA GLU A 44 -18.46 -7.81 22.98
C GLU A 44 -18.31 -6.82 21.82
N ALA A 45 -17.99 -7.33 20.63
CA ALA A 45 -17.88 -6.50 19.42
C ALA A 45 -19.14 -5.68 19.11
N ARG A 46 -20.33 -6.18 19.45
CA ARG A 46 -21.61 -5.45 19.30
C ARG A 46 -21.72 -4.28 20.25
N GLU A 47 -21.28 -4.43 21.50
CA GLU A 47 -21.30 -3.38 22.53
C GLU A 47 -20.28 -2.29 22.18
N ILE A 48 -19.09 -2.68 21.75
CA ILE A 48 -18.06 -1.74 21.29
C ILE A 48 -18.59 -0.91 20.12
N LYS A 49 -19.17 -1.57 19.10
CA LYS A 49 -19.77 -0.88 17.95
C LYS A 49 -20.87 0.10 18.38
N GLN A 50 -21.71 -0.32 19.33
CA GLN A 50 -22.81 0.50 19.85
C GLN A 50 -22.29 1.73 20.59
N ARG A 51 -21.30 1.58 21.47
CA ARG A 51 -20.64 2.70 22.15
C ARG A 51 -20.02 3.70 21.17
N VAL A 52 -19.32 3.22 20.13
CA VAL A 52 -18.79 4.09 19.07
C VAL A 52 -19.93 4.81 18.34
N ARG A 53 -21.04 4.10 18.06
CA ARG A 53 -22.23 4.69 17.42
C ARG A 53 -22.86 5.79 18.27
N GLU A 54 -22.96 5.59 19.59
CA GLU A 54 -23.48 6.58 20.53
C GLU A 54 -22.61 7.84 20.54
N THR A 55 -21.28 7.68 20.53
CA THR A 55 -20.33 8.80 20.46
C THR A 55 -20.42 9.57 19.15
N ILE A 56 -20.44 8.89 18.00
CA ILE A 56 -20.40 9.59 16.71
C ILE A 56 -21.79 9.98 16.17
N GLY A 57 -22.88 9.45 16.72
CA GLY A 57 -24.22 9.61 16.18
C GLY A 57 -24.37 9.04 14.76
N LYS A 58 -24.90 9.85 13.84
CA LYS A 58 -25.05 9.47 12.42
C LYS A 58 -23.68 9.49 11.72
N GLY A 59 -23.48 8.57 10.78
CA GLY A 59 -22.23 8.45 10.00
C GLY A 59 -21.87 7.01 9.69
N TYR A 60 -20.77 6.82 8.97
CA TYR A 60 -20.31 5.48 8.63
C TYR A 60 -19.81 4.71 9.86
N LEU A 61 -20.16 3.42 9.95
CA LEU A 61 -19.46 2.42 10.77
C LEU A 61 -19.45 1.08 10.03
N PRO A 62 -18.39 0.28 10.19
CA PRO A 62 -18.34 -1.04 9.59
C PRO A 62 -19.30 -2.03 10.29
N VAL A 63 -19.39 -3.23 9.70
CA VAL A 63 -20.13 -4.36 10.28
C VAL A 63 -19.51 -4.83 11.60
N VAL A 64 -20.28 -5.51 12.43
CA VAL A 64 -19.84 -5.97 13.76
C VAL A 64 -18.60 -6.88 13.70
N ASN A 65 -18.47 -7.69 12.65
CA ASN A 65 -17.31 -8.57 12.44
C ASN A 65 -15.99 -7.79 12.31
N THR A 66 -16.03 -6.54 11.85
CA THR A 66 -14.84 -5.68 11.79
C THR A 66 -14.37 -5.29 13.19
N PHE A 67 -15.28 -5.00 14.12
CA PHE A 67 -14.92 -4.73 15.52
C PHE A 67 -14.41 -5.98 16.24
N LYS A 68 -14.97 -7.15 15.93
CA LYS A 68 -14.43 -8.44 16.39
C LYS A 68 -13.00 -8.65 15.91
N ALA A 69 -12.74 -8.38 14.62
CA ALA A 69 -11.38 -8.46 14.07
C ALA A 69 -10.43 -7.47 14.74
N TYR A 70 -10.87 -6.23 15.02
CA TYR A 70 -10.05 -5.26 15.76
C TYR A 70 -9.73 -5.74 17.18
N GLY A 71 -10.71 -6.23 17.93
CA GLY A 71 -10.49 -6.81 19.26
C GLY A 71 -9.44 -7.93 19.23
N ASN A 72 -9.54 -8.86 18.27
CA ASN A 72 -8.53 -9.90 18.08
C ASN A 72 -7.13 -9.32 17.78
N THR A 73 -7.03 -8.35 16.86
CA THR A 73 -5.73 -7.74 16.53
C THR A 73 -5.12 -6.98 17.69
N LEU A 74 -5.94 -6.34 18.55
CA LEU A 74 -5.49 -5.64 19.75
C LEU A 74 -5.06 -6.62 20.85
N HIS A 75 -5.75 -7.76 20.94
CA HIS A 75 -5.35 -8.87 21.81
C HIS A 75 -4.01 -9.49 21.36
N ASP A 76 -3.81 -9.66 20.06
CA ASP A 76 -2.58 -10.24 19.52
C ASP A 76 -1.32 -9.43 19.82
N ILE A 77 -1.48 -8.13 20.10
CA ILE A 77 -0.40 -7.19 20.46
C ILE A 77 -0.42 -6.81 21.95
N ALA A 78 -1.15 -7.56 22.78
CA ALA A 78 -1.19 -7.44 24.24
C ALA A 78 -1.75 -6.12 24.80
N LEU A 79 -2.48 -5.33 24.00
CA LEU A 79 -3.17 -4.12 24.51
C LEU A 79 -4.57 -4.45 25.08
N VAL A 80 -5.09 -5.63 24.77
CA VAL A 80 -6.44 -6.04 25.15
C VAL A 80 -6.44 -7.50 25.62
N ALA A 81 -7.11 -7.77 26.74
CA ALA A 81 -7.40 -9.12 27.19
C ALA A 81 -8.65 -9.64 26.47
N ARG A 82 -8.67 -10.94 26.20
CA ARG A 82 -9.82 -11.62 25.59
C ARG A 82 -10.49 -12.50 26.64
N GLN A 83 -11.77 -12.24 26.90
CA GLN A 83 -12.58 -13.06 27.78
C GLN A 83 -13.54 -13.91 26.95
N THR A 84 -13.49 -15.23 27.12
CA THR A 84 -14.41 -16.18 26.48
C THR A 84 -15.30 -16.79 27.55
N ILE A 85 -16.62 -16.66 27.39
CA ILE A 85 -17.64 -17.32 28.21
C ILE A 85 -18.09 -18.58 27.47
N VAL A 86 -17.92 -19.72 28.12
CA VAL A 86 -18.23 -21.04 27.57
C VAL A 86 -19.36 -21.66 28.40
N ARG A 87 -20.39 -22.19 27.73
CA ARG A 87 -21.47 -22.94 28.37
C ARG A 87 -20.96 -24.31 28.82
N ASP A 88 -21.68 -24.97 29.74
CA ASP A 88 -21.35 -26.34 30.15
C ASP A 88 -21.27 -27.34 28.98
N THR A 89 -21.98 -27.07 27.88
CA THR A 89 -21.93 -27.86 26.64
C THR A 89 -20.59 -27.76 25.88
N GLY A 90 -19.69 -26.88 26.33
CA GLY A 90 -18.46 -26.54 25.61
C GLY A 90 -18.66 -25.48 24.51
N GLU A 91 -19.89 -25.01 24.29
CA GLU A 91 -20.20 -23.98 23.30
C GLU A 91 -19.74 -22.59 23.77
N VAL A 92 -19.06 -21.85 22.90
CA VAL A 92 -18.70 -20.45 23.13
C VAL A 92 -19.96 -19.59 23.07
N ALA A 93 -20.39 -19.06 24.22
CA ALA A 93 -21.54 -18.17 24.29
C ALA A 93 -21.16 -16.72 23.96
N HIS A 94 -20.06 -16.22 24.55
CA HIS A 94 -19.65 -14.82 24.40
C HIS A 94 -18.13 -14.69 24.28
N VAL A 95 -17.68 -13.70 23.49
CA VAL A 95 -16.28 -13.25 23.45
C VAL A 95 -16.27 -11.75 23.66
N GLY A 96 -15.69 -11.33 24.78
CA GLY A 96 -15.50 -9.95 25.17
C GLY A 96 -14.03 -9.53 25.17
N TYR A 97 -13.81 -8.22 25.11
CA TYR A 97 -12.49 -7.59 25.08
C TYR A 97 -12.43 -6.51 26.16
N SER A 98 -11.33 -6.45 26.93
CA SER A 98 -11.06 -5.41 27.93
C SER A 98 -9.63 -4.92 27.82
N LEU A 99 -9.33 -3.73 28.32
CA LEU A 99 -7.97 -3.20 28.34
C LEU A 99 -7.08 -4.02 29.29
N THR A 100 -5.85 -4.30 28.86
CA THR A 100 -4.76 -4.74 29.75
C THR A 100 -4.13 -3.53 30.45
N GLU A 101 -3.21 -3.75 31.38
CA GLU A 101 -2.38 -2.67 31.95
C GLU A 101 -1.66 -1.89 30.84
N ALA A 102 -1.08 -2.57 29.84
CA ALA A 102 -0.43 -1.94 28.71
C ALA A 102 -1.41 -1.18 27.79
N GLY A 103 -2.62 -1.72 27.60
CA GLY A 103 -3.70 -1.05 26.87
C GLY A 103 -4.09 0.28 27.51
N ASN A 104 -4.24 0.27 28.83
CA ASN A 104 -4.54 1.47 29.61
C ASN A 104 -3.35 2.45 29.58
N ARG A 105 -2.15 1.93 29.84
CA ARG A 105 -0.94 2.75 30.00
C ARG A 105 -0.45 3.42 28.71
N TYR A 106 -0.45 2.68 27.60
CA TYR A 106 0.12 3.14 26.33
C TYR A 106 -0.92 3.24 25.23
N GLY A 107 -1.84 2.27 25.16
CA GLY A 107 -2.78 2.14 24.06
C GLY A 107 -3.73 3.33 23.93
N LEU A 108 -4.37 3.73 25.02
CA LEU A 108 -5.32 4.86 25.03
C LEU A 108 -4.65 6.17 24.60
N SER A 109 -3.52 6.51 25.21
CA SER A 109 -2.78 7.74 24.87
C SER A 109 -2.32 7.77 23.42
N ALA A 110 -1.79 6.66 22.92
CA ALA A 110 -1.38 6.56 21.52
C ALA A 110 -2.58 6.69 20.56
N ALA A 111 -3.75 6.16 20.93
CA ALA A 111 -4.97 6.30 20.13
C ALA A 111 -5.50 7.74 20.13
N VAL A 112 -5.38 8.48 21.23
CA VAL A 112 -5.70 9.93 21.29
C VAL A 112 -4.75 10.71 20.39
N MET A 113 -3.43 10.55 20.57
CA MET A 113 -2.41 11.22 19.75
C MET A 113 -2.62 10.96 18.25
N SER A 114 -2.97 9.73 17.90
CA SER A 114 -3.29 9.31 16.52
C SER A 114 -4.48 10.06 15.94
N LEU A 115 -5.58 10.16 16.70
CA LEU A 115 -6.77 10.90 16.27
C LEU A 115 -6.49 12.39 16.18
N GLU A 116 -5.86 12.99 17.19
CA GLU A 116 -5.54 14.42 17.20
C GLU A 116 -4.70 14.79 15.99
N TYR A 117 -3.58 14.08 15.78
CA TYR A 117 -2.70 14.31 14.64
C TYR A 117 -3.45 14.19 13.30
N SER A 118 -4.24 13.13 13.13
CA SER A 118 -5.02 12.91 11.89
C SER A 118 -5.95 14.07 11.57
N ILE A 119 -6.62 14.62 12.58
CA ILE A 119 -7.60 15.70 12.40
C ILE A 119 -6.92 17.04 12.18
N GLU A 120 -5.91 17.35 12.99
CA GLU A 120 -5.20 18.63 12.91
C GLU A 120 -4.42 18.79 11.60
N ASN A 121 -3.91 17.69 11.06
CA ASN A 121 -3.16 17.69 9.79
C ASN A 121 -3.99 17.20 8.59
N ASN A 122 -5.28 16.87 8.80
CA ASN A 122 -6.20 16.38 7.77
C ASN A 122 -5.61 15.25 6.89
N ILE A 123 -4.93 14.30 7.53
CA ILE A 123 -4.31 13.13 6.89
C ILE A 123 -4.59 11.88 7.71
N SER A 124 -5.09 10.82 7.08
CA SER A 124 -5.40 9.60 7.85
C SER A 124 -4.13 8.88 8.28
N MET A 125 -4.11 8.37 9.51
CA MET A 125 -3.03 7.48 9.99
C MET A 125 -2.88 6.25 9.11
N PHE A 126 -3.91 5.80 8.40
CA PHE A 126 -3.76 4.71 7.43
C PHE A 126 -2.94 5.12 6.21
N GLN A 127 -3.02 6.39 5.78
CA GLN A 127 -2.16 6.87 4.69
C GLN A 127 -0.69 6.86 5.11
N ILE A 128 -0.42 7.23 6.37
CA ILE A 128 0.93 7.30 6.93
C ILE A 128 1.46 5.91 7.28
N LEU A 129 0.73 5.12 8.07
CA LEU A 129 1.18 3.84 8.62
C LEU A 129 0.78 2.63 7.78
N GLY A 130 -0.24 2.73 6.93
CA GLY A 130 -0.65 1.66 6.02
C GLY A 130 -1.35 0.49 6.70
N SER A 131 -1.46 -0.62 5.97
CA SER A 131 -2.20 -1.81 6.40
C SER A 131 -1.34 -2.76 7.25
N THR A 132 -2.00 -3.48 8.16
CA THR A 132 -1.42 -4.60 8.95
C THR A 132 -1.61 -5.96 8.29
N THR A 133 -2.16 -6.03 7.06
CA THR A 133 -2.45 -7.30 6.36
C THR A 133 -1.22 -8.03 5.82
N SER A 134 -0.04 -7.39 5.81
CA SER A 134 1.21 -8.07 5.46
C SER A 134 1.73 -8.93 6.62
N HIS A 135 2.37 -10.06 6.29
CA HIS A 135 2.88 -11.03 7.27
C HIS A 135 4.31 -10.67 7.72
N GLY A 136 4.59 -10.90 9.01
CA GLY A 136 5.93 -10.79 9.60
C GLY A 136 6.55 -9.38 9.53
N ASP A 137 7.85 -9.33 9.25
CA ASP A 137 8.67 -8.11 9.28
C ASP A 137 8.36 -7.11 8.16
N SER A 138 7.43 -7.43 7.26
CA SER A 138 6.98 -6.56 6.17
C SER A 138 5.76 -5.69 6.52
N ARG A 139 5.36 -5.65 7.79
CA ARG A 139 4.21 -4.86 8.25
C ARG A 139 4.46 -3.37 8.10
N SER A 140 3.52 -2.71 7.43
CA SER A 140 3.66 -1.30 7.04
C SER A 140 3.85 -0.33 8.20
N PRO A 141 3.10 -0.41 9.32
CA PRO A 141 3.08 0.68 10.30
C PRO A 141 4.47 1.01 10.83
N TYR A 142 5.14 0.04 11.45
CA TYR A 142 6.45 0.29 12.05
C TYR A 142 7.56 0.48 11.02
N ASN A 143 7.51 -0.24 9.89
CA ASN A 143 8.52 -0.08 8.85
C ASN A 143 8.52 1.32 8.23
N ARG A 144 7.36 1.94 8.04
CA ARG A 144 7.29 3.32 7.55
C ARG A 144 7.86 4.30 8.56
N MET A 145 7.62 4.09 9.87
CA MET A 145 8.27 4.90 10.91
C MET A 145 9.80 4.75 10.86
N LYS A 146 10.31 3.51 10.78
CA LYS A 146 11.75 3.24 10.67
C LYS A 146 12.39 3.88 9.45
N ILE A 147 11.74 3.79 8.29
CA ILE A 147 12.22 4.43 7.05
C ILE A 147 12.34 5.94 7.24
N LEU A 148 11.31 6.59 7.78
CA LEU A 148 11.32 8.03 8.01
C LEU A 148 12.40 8.43 9.03
N ASP A 149 12.55 7.69 10.13
CA ASP A 149 13.57 7.96 11.15
C ASP A 149 15.01 7.82 10.60
N GLU A 150 15.29 6.79 9.80
CA GLU A 150 16.59 6.63 9.13
C GLU A 150 16.86 7.75 8.11
N LEU A 151 15.85 8.12 7.33
CA LEU A 151 15.95 9.25 6.41
C LEU A 151 16.13 10.59 7.13
N ARG A 152 15.57 10.77 8.33
CA ARG A 152 15.83 11.96 9.16
C ARG A 152 17.30 12.02 9.60
N LYS A 153 17.88 10.90 10.03
CA LYS A 153 19.28 10.84 10.49
C LYS A 153 20.28 11.14 9.37
N LYS A 154 19.99 10.69 8.15
CA LYS A 154 20.93 10.75 7.01
C LYS A 154 20.54 11.78 5.95
N ARG A 155 19.36 12.40 6.07
CA ARG A 155 18.69 13.32 5.12
C ARG A 155 18.30 12.66 3.79
N GLU A 156 19.19 11.88 3.21
CA GLU A 156 19.01 11.16 1.95
C GLU A 156 19.73 9.81 2.02
N LEU A 157 19.07 8.75 1.53
CA LEU A 157 19.63 7.40 1.48
C LEU A 157 19.32 6.74 0.13
N ARG A 158 20.20 5.83 -0.28
CA ARG A 158 19.96 4.98 -1.45
C ARG A 158 18.99 3.86 -1.04
N GLU A 159 18.12 3.42 -1.95
CA GLU A 159 17.18 2.30 -1.68
C GLU A 159 17.90 1.07 -1.11
N ILE A 160 19.06 0.72 -1.68
CA ILE A 160 19.87 -0.42 -1.23
C ILE A 160 20.45 -0.25 0.18
N ASP A 161 20.70 0.98 0.62
CA ASP A 161 21.17 1.24 1.97
C ASP A 161 20.01 1.08 2.96
N LEU A 162 18.80 1.53 2.60
CA LEU A 162 17.59 1.29 3.39
C LEU A 162 17.27 -0.21 3.50
N GLU A 163 17.40 -0.97 2.40
CA GLU A 163 17.25 -2.44 2.41
C GLU A 163 18.18 -3.09 3.44
N ARG A 164 19.46 -2.71 3.43
CA ARG A 164 20.48 -3.26 4.34
C ARG A 164 20.29 -2.83 5.79
N LEU A 165 20.02 -1.54 6.02
CA LEU A 165 19.86 -0.99 7.38
C LEU A 165 18.61 -1.55 8.07
N LEU A 166 17.52 -1.72 7.34
CA LEU A 166 16.23 -2.14 7.89
C LEU A 166 15.99 -3.64 7.77
N ASN A 167 16.89 -4.37 7.10
CA ASN A 167 16.74 -5.78 6.76
C ASN A 167 15.40 -6.08 6.04
N LEU A 168 15.05 -5.21 5.08
CA LEU A 168 13.81 -5.30 4.29
C LEU A 168 14.14 -5.60 2.84
N SER A 169 13.25 -6.35 2.17
CA SER A 169 13.40 -6.61 0.74
C SER A 169 13.19 -5.33 -0.08
N LYS A 170 13.84 -5.25 -1.24
CA LYS A 170 13.64 -4.17 -2.23
C LYS A 170 12.16 -3.88 -2.52
N GLN A 171 11.35 -4.94 -2.68
CA GLN A 171 9.92 -4.79 -2.96
C GLN A 171 9.20 -4.11 -1.79
N SER A 172 9.55 -4.46 -0.55
CA SER A 172 8.98 -3.84 0.65
C SER A 172 9.39 -2.38 0.79
N ILE A 173 10.67 -2.07 0.56
CA ILE A 173 11.18 -0.68 0.58
C ILE A 173 10.46 0.17 -0.46
N ASN A 174 10.37 -0.30 -1.70
CA ASN A 174 9.69 0.44 -2.77
C ASN A 174 8.21 0.67 -2.46
N TYR A 175 7.51 -0.36 -1.98
CA TYR A 175 6.11 -0.23 -1.57
C TYR A 175 5.91 0.85 -0.50
N HIS A 176 6.80 0.93 0.49
CA HIS A 176 6.71 1.95 1.54
C HIS A 176 7.10 3.34 1.02
N LEU A 177 8.16 3.46 0.23
CA LEU A 177 8.61 4.73 -0.33
C LEU A 177 7.59 5.33 -1.31
N GLU A 178 6.95 4.51 -2.15
CA GLU A 178 5.87 4.97 -3.04
C GLU A 178 4.69 5.53 -2.24
N ALA A 179 4.30 4.85 -1.16
CA ALA A 179 3.21 5.31 -0.30
C ALA A 179 3.56 6.62 0.43
N LEU A 180 4.79 6.73 0.97
CA LEU A 180 5.27 7.95 1.63
C LEU A 180 5.46 9.11 0.65
N THR A 181 5.82 8.82 -0.61
CA THR A 181 5.91 9.82 -1.68
C THR A 181 4.53 10.36 -2.04
N LYS A 182 3.52 9.49 -2.11
CA LYS A 182 2.13 9.89 -2.42
C LYS A 182 1.56 10.89 -1.41
N ILE A 183 2.01 10.86 -0.15
CA ILE A 183 1.58 11.78 0.90
C ILE A 183 2.56 12.95 1.12
N GLY A 184 3.59 13.08 0.29
CA GLY A 184 4.54 14.19 0.36
C GLY A 184 5.55 14.10 1.52
N PHE A 185 5.73 12.94 2.14
CA PHE A 185 6.69 12.77 3.24
C PHE A 185 8.11 12.49 2.75
N VAL A 186 8.23 11.93 1.55
CA VAL A 186 9.50 11.54 0.93
C VAL A 186 9.49 11.95 -0.54
N ALA A 187 10.63 12.41 -1.05
CA ALA A 187 10.89 12.49 -2.48
C ALA A 187 11.69 11.27 -2.93
N LEU A 188 11.18 10.54 -3.93
CA LEU A 188 11.82 9.37 -4.50
C LEU A 188 12.41 9.71 -5.87
N GLU A 189 13.73 9.64 -6.00
CA GLU A 189 14.41 9.75 -7.29
C GLU A 189 14.69 8.36 -7.86
N SER A 190 13.69 7.77 -8.55
CA SER A 190 13.86 6.45 -9.15
C SER A 190 14.77 6.47 -10.38
N VAL A 191 15.75 5.57 -10.41
CA VAL A 191 16.62 5.38 -11.59
C VAL A 191 15.80 4.96 -12.83
N GLY A 192 14.69 4.24 -12.65
CA GLY A 192 13.80 3.82 -13.74
C GLY A 192 13.16 4.99 -14.48
N ALA A 193 12.81 6.07 -13.77
CA ALA A 193 12.30 7.31 -14.37
C ALA A 193 13.40 8.07 -15.11
N LYS A 194 14.65 8.04 -14.60
CA LYS A 194 15.83 8.62 -15.25
C LYS A 194 16.39 7.77 -16.41
N GLN A 195 15.95 6.50 -16.58
CA GLN A 195 16.50 5.53 -17.54
C GLN A 195 15.72 5.36 -18.85
N LYS A 196 14.47 5.84 -18.95
CA LYS A 196 13.76 5.87 -20.24
C LYS A 196 14.54 6.80 -21.18
N GLY A 197 15.38 6.22 -22.05
CA GLY A 197 16.17 6.93 -23.05
C GLY A 197 17.68 7.07 -22.81
N LYS A 198 18.31 6.33 -21.88
CA LYS A 198 19.77 6.46 -21.61
C LYS A 198 20.64 5.29 -22.03
N TYR A 199 20.05 4.21 -22.54
CA TYR A 199 20.82 3.11 -23.12
C TYR A 199 20.96 3.34 -24.61
N THR A 200 22.19 3.21 -25.07
CA THR A 200 22.49 3.19 -26.49
C THR A 200 22.97 1.83 -26.91
N TYR A 201 22.62 1.46 -28.13
CA TYR A 201 22.86 0.14 -28.67
C TYR A 201 23.63 0.26 -29.97
N LYS A 202 24.57 -0.65 -30.17
CA LYS A 202 25.36 -0.75 -31.39
C LYS A 202 25.38 -2.21 -31.84
N TRP A 203 25.33 -2.45 -33.15
CA TRP A 203 25.51 -3.78 -33.70
C TRP A 203 26.96 -4.24 -33.54
N ILE A 204 27.17 -5.52 -33.20
CA ILE A 204 28.53 -6.07 -33.11
C ILE A 204 29.03 -6.39 -34.53
N PRO A 205 30.15 -5.79 -34.98
CA PRO A 205 30.69 -6.04 -36.31
C PRO A 205 30.93 -7.54 -36.57
N GLY A 206 30.57 -8.02 -37.76
CA GLY A 206 30.75 -9.42 -38.17
C GLY A 206 29.68 -10.39 -37.69
N LYS A 207 28.66 -9.95 -36.93
CA LYS A 207 27.50 -10.79 -36.60
C LYS A 207 26.49 -10.82 -37.74
N SER A 208 26.05 -12.03 -38.12
CA SER A 208 25.02 -12.22 -39.13
C SER A 208 23.65 -11.82 -38.59
N ARG A 209 22.86 -11.16 -39.45
CA ARG A 209 21.47 -10.81 -39.14
C ARG A 209 20.56 -12.02 -39.15
N ASP A 210 20.91 -13.04 -39.92
CA ASP A 210 20.12 -14.26 -40.08
C ASP A 210 20.16 -15.14 -38.82
N ASP A 211 21.14 -14.90 -37.93
CA ASP A 211 21.25 -15.59 -36.64
C ASP A 211 20.31 -15.02 -35.56
N VAL A 212 19.65 -13.88 -35.83
CA VAL A 212 18.75 -13.24 -34.88
C VAL A 212 17.47 -14.06 -34.74
N ARG A 213 17.26 -14.59 -33.53
CA ARG A 213 16.01 -15.27 -33.18
C ARG A 213 14.96 -14.26 -32.79
N THR A 214 13.71 -14.55 -33.12
CA THR A 214 12.55 -13.75 -32.73
C THR A 214 12.51 -13.50 -31.22
N ILE A 215 12.35 -12.23 -30.83
CA ILE A 215 12.29 -11.80 -29.42
C ILE A 215 10.84 -11.51 -29.05
N TYR A 216 10.36 -12.11 -27.94
CA TYR A 216 8.97 -11.99 -27.45
C TYR A 216 7.87 -12.32 -28.47
N GLY A 217 8.17 -13.12 -29.51
CA GLY A 217 7.22 -13.47 -30.57
C GLY A 217 7.02 -12.37 -31.63
N TRP A 218 7.75 -11.26 -31.56
CA TRP A 218 7.61 -10.13 -32.48
C TRP A 218 8.57 -10.21 -33.67
N ALA A 219 8.34 -11.17 -34.57
CA ALA A 219 9.26 -11.45 -35.68
C ALA A 219 9.54 -10.21 -36.57
N TYR A 220 8.47 -9.51 -36.99
CA TYR A 220 8.58 -8.33 -37.84
C TYR A 220 9.35 -7.18 -37.16
N LEU A 221 9.00 -6.86 -35.91
CA LEU A 221 9.66 -5.78 -35.16
C LEU A 221 11.11 -6.14 -34.81
N THR A 222 11.37 -7.41 -34.46
CA THR A 222 12.73 -7.91 -34.18
C THR A 222 13.61 -7.74 -35.41
N LYS A 223 13.12 -8.14 -36.59
CA LYS A 223 13.84 -7.99 -37.86
C LYS A 223 14.12 -6.52 -38.17
N ARG A 224 13.12 -5.64 -38.07
CA ARG A 224 13.30 -4.20 -38.31
C ARG A 224 14.31 -3.54 -37.39
N VAL A 225 14.31 -3.89 -36.10
CA VAL A 225 15.28 -3.36 -35.13
C VAL A 225 16.69 -3.88 -35.41
N ALA A 226 16.84 -5.18 -35.72
CA ALA A 226 18.12 -5.78 -36.06
C ALA A 226 18.68 -5.20 -37.37
N ASP A 227 17.86 -5.10 -38.41
CA ASP A 227 18.23 -4.49 -39.69
C ASP A 227 18.67 -3.04 -39.50
N TYR A 228 17.93 -2.25 -38.71
CA TYR A 228 18.32 -0.87 -38.47
C TYR A 228 19.70 -0.75 -37.84
N LEU A 229 19.95 -1.50 -36.75
CA LEU A 229 21.23 -1.47 -36.04
C LEU A 229 22.39 -1.98 -36.91
N ALA A 230 22.16 -3.00 -37.73
CA ALA A 230 23.20 -3.60 -38.56
C ALA A 230 23.62 -2.71 -39.75
N HIS A 231 22.69 -1.93 -40.31
CA HIS A 231 23.00 -1.02 -41.42
C HIS A 231 23.55 0.33 -40.97
N HIS A 232 23.20 0.77 -39.77
CA HIS A 232 23.65 2.04 -39.23
C HIS A 232 24.70 1.73 -38.17
N ASP A 233 25.99 1.80 -38.54
CA ASP A 233 27.15 1.63 -37.65
C ASP A 233 27.27 2.80 -36.65
N THR A 234 26.18 3.07 -35.96
CA THR A 234 25.95 4.21 -35.07
C THR A 234 25.36 3.72 -33.77
N ILE A 235 25.62 4.50 -32.73
CA ILE A 235 25.12 4.26 -31.38
C ILE A 235 23.70 4.83 -31.31
N VAL A 236 22.68 4.00 -31.09
CA VAL A 236 21.27 4.41 -31.20
C VAL A 236 20.53 4.30 -29.87
N GLU A 237 19.82 5.37 -29.50
CA GLU A 237 18.93 5.39 -28.34
C GLU A 237 17.56 4.76 -28.67
N CYS A 238 16.95 4.08 -27.69
CA CYS A 238 15.65 3.44 -27.84
C CYS A 238 14.52 4.39 -28.32
N ASN A 239 14.44 5.62 -27.79
CA ASN A 239 13.37 6.55 -28.20
C ASN A 239 13.59 7.06 -29.63
N THR A 240 14.84 7.31 -30.01
CA THR A 240 15.22 7.66 -31.38
C THR A 240 14.84 6.55 -32.33
N LEU A 241 15.16 5.30 -31.99
CA LEU A 241 14.81 4.14 -32.82
C LEU A 241 13.30 3.95 -32.93
N SER A 242 12.54 4.20 -31.85
CA SER A 242 11.08 4.15 -31.88
C SER A 242 10.48 5.16 -32.87
N LYS A 243 11.04 6.38 -32.95
CA LYS A 243 10.61 7.40 -33.91
C LYS A 243 10.97 7.01 -35.34
N VAL A 244 12.19 6.54 -35.57
CA VAL A 244 12.66 6.16 -36.92
C VAL A 244 11.91 4.95 -37.46
N LEU A 245 11.56 4.00 -36.59
CA LEU A 245 10.76 2.83 -36.98
C LEU A 245 9.25 3.11 -36.98
N GLU A 246 8.83 4.34 -36.66
CA GLU A 246 7.41 4.73 -36.50
C GLU A 246 6.63 3.79 -35.57
N HIS A 247 7.32 3.23 -34.57
CA HIS A 247 6.71 2.32 -33.60
C HIS A 247 6.21 3.11 -32.40
N LYS A 248 4.92 2.98 -32.09
CA LYS A 248 4.23 3.76 -31.04
C LYS A 248 4.76 3.51 -29.62
N PHE A 249 5.36 2.35 -29.38
CA PHE A 249 5.72 1.90 -28.03
C PHE A 249 7.24 1.68 -27.85
N PRO A 250 7.99 2.68 -27.37
CA PRO A 250 9.44 2.55 -27.12
C PRO A 250 9.81 1.39 -26.19
N GLY A 251 8.90 0.97 -25.30
CA GLY A 251 9.13 -0.17 -24.41
C GLY A 251 9.34 -1.50 -25.15
N ASP A 252 8.70 -1.69 -26.31
CA ASP A 252 8.85 -2.92 -27.10
C ASP A 252 10.19 -2.94 -27.83
N ILE A 253 10.60 -1.80 -28.35
CA ILE A 253 11.93 -1.59 -28.92
C ILE A 253 13.01 -1.89 -27.87
N SER A 254 12.86 -1.37 -26.65
CA SER A 254 13.80 -1.63 -25.53
C SER A 254 13.94 -3.12 -25.20
N LYS A 255 12.83 -3.86 -25.20
CA LYS A 255 12.82 -5.31 -24.98
C LYS A 255 13.56 -6.06 -26.09
N ILE A 256 13.35 -5.69 -27.35
CA ILE A 256 14.05 -6.27 -28.49
C ILE A 256 15.54 -5.97 -28.43
N LEU A 257 15.92 -4.70 -28.22
CA LEU A 257 17.31 -4.29 -28.07
C LEU A 257 18.02 -5.08 -26.94
N SER A 258 17.34 -5.28 -25.82
CA SER A 258 17.85 -6.10 -24.72
C SER A 258 17.96 -7.59 -25.09
N GLY A 259 17.05 -8.11 -25.91
CA GLY A 259 17.10 -9.47 -26.43
C GLY A 259 18.25 -9.67 -27.42
N LEU A 260 18.53 -8.70 -28.30
CA LEU A 260 19.66 -8.74 -29.22
C LEU A 260 21.00 -8.77 -28.48
N VAL A 261 21.10 -8.03 -27.38
CA VAL A 261 22.27 -8.07 -26.48
C VAL A 261 22.43 -9.45 -25.85
N LYS A 262 21.33 -10.05 -25.36
CA LYS A 262 21.35 -11.42 -24.80
C LYS A 262 21.74 -12.48 -25.84
N GLN A 263 21.39 -12.26 -27.10
CA GLN A 263 21.78 -13.12 -28.23
C GLN A 263 23.21 -12.85 -28.72
N GLY A 264 23.93 -11.88 -28.16
CA GLY A 264 25.29 -11.53 -28.57
C GLY A 264 25.38 -10.91 -29.96
N CYS A 265 24.29 -10.31 -30.46
CA CYS A 265 24.21 -9.66 -31.76
C CYS A 265 24.47 -8.14 -31.68
N ALA A 266 24.12 -7.54 -30.54
CA ALA A 266 24.34 -6.12 -30.27
C ALA A 266 25.08 -5.94 -28.95
N GLU A 267 25.84 -4.86 -28.86
CA GLU A 267 26.42 -4.39 -27.61
C GLU A 267 25.58 -3.24 -27.06
N ARG A 268 25.47 -3.22 -25.73
CA ARG A 268 24.83 -2.12 -25.01
C ARG A 268 25.95 -1.30 -24.41
N THR A 269 26.26 -0.16 -25.02
CA THR A 269 27.11 0.84 -24.38
C THR A 269 26.31 1.57 -23.32
N SER A 270 26.96 1.86 -22.22
CA SER A 270 26.34 2.56 -21.13
C SER A 270 27.27 3.66 -20.64
N HIS A 271 26.76 4.86 -20.45
CA HIS A 271 27.33 5.80 -19.48
C HIS A 271 27.03 5.35 -18.03
N TRP A 272 26.65 4.08 -17.84
CA TRP A 272 26.21 3.52 -16.58
C TRP A 272 27.38 2.81 -15.91
N LYS A 273 27.86 3.37 -14.81
CA LYS A 273 28.52 2.56 -13.80
C LYS A 273 27.45 2.14 -12.81
N ALA A 274 27.26 0.83 -12.62
CA ALA A 274 26.34 0.22 -11.65
C ALA A 274 26.43 0.79 -10.22
N ARG A 275 27.52 1.50 -9.93
CA ARG A 275 27.87 2.09 -8.64
C ARG A 275 27.65 3.61 -8.56
N GLU A 276 27.33 4.30 -9.66
CA GLU A 276 27.28 5.77 -9.69
C GLU A 276 25.87 6.38 -9.65
N ILE A 277 24.84 5.70 -10.16
CA ILE A 277 23.45 6.22 -10.16
C ILE A 277 22.52 5.20 -9.53
N GLN A 278 22.09 5.46 -8.30
CA GLN A 278 21.18 4.62 -7.52
C GLN A 278 19.90 5.40 -7.20
N SER A 279 18.81 4.68 -6.94
CA SER A 279 17.57 5.34 -6.54
C SER A 279 17.78 5.89 -5.14
N THR A 280 17.46 7.17 -4.94
CA THR A 280 17.57 7.81 -3.63
C THR A 280 16.21 8.22 -3.12
N ALA A 281 16.06 8.15 -1.81
CA ALA A 281 14.91 8.66 -1.08
C ALA A 281 15.39 9.77 -0.16
N LYS A 282 14.68 10.89 -0.15
CA LYS A 282 14.95 12.06 0.71
C LYS A 282 13.71 12.40 1.51
N ILE A 283 13.86 12.60 2.82
CA ILE A 283 12.75 13.06 3.66
C ILE A 283 12.42 14.53 3.36
N LEU A 284 11.14 14.83 3.24
CA LEU A 284 10.59 16.16 3.05
C LEU A 284 10.18 16.78 4.39
N ASP A 285 9.88 18.08 4.40
CA ASP A 285 9.61 18.81 5.64
C ASP A 285 8.36 18.30 6.36
N GLU A 286 7.31 17.92 5.62
CA GLU A 286 6.13 17.27 6.20
C GLU A 286 6.45 15.92 6.88
N GLY A 287 7.38 15.15 6.30
CA GLY A 287 7.85 13.91 6.92
C GLY A 287 8.64 14.16 8.21
N LYS A 288 9.43 15.24 8.27
CA LYS A 288 10.15 15.64 9.50
C LYS A 288 9.17 16.15 10.56
N LYS A 289 8.21 16.99 10.16
CA LYS A 289 7.15 17.49 11.02
C LYS A 289 6.38 16.35 11.67
N TRP A 290 5.97 15.34 10.89
CA TRP A 290 5.34 14.13 11.43
C TRP A 290 6.22 13.40 12.45
N LEU A 291 7.54 13.30 12.20
CA LEU A 291 8.44 12.68 13.16
C LEU A 291 8.51 13.45 14.47
N ASP A 292 8.55 14.78 14.41
CA ASP A 292 8.70 15.65 15.58
C ASP A 292 7.39 15.77 16.38
N GLU A 293 6.24 15.92 15.71
CA GLU A 293 4.95 16.13 16.36
C GLU A 293 4.26 14.83 16.80
N PHE A 294 4.59 13.69 16.17
CA PHE A 294 3.92 12.43 16.45
C PHE A 294 4.86 11.31 16.89
N TYR A 295 5.87 10.98 16.07
CA TYR A 295 6.71 9.81 16.32
C TYR A 295 7.56 9.97 17.59
N VAL A 296 8.21 11.12 17.79
CA VAL A 296 9.03 11.40 18.98
C VAL A 296 8.18 11.34 20.26
N PRO A 297 7.04 12.06 20.37
CA PRO A 297 6.14 11.92 21.51
C PRO A 297 5.66 10.47 21.74
N LEU A 298 5.38 9.71 20.67
CA LEU A 298 4.98 8.31 20.79
C LEU A 298 6.11 7.44 21.37
N ARG A 299 7.35 7.70 20.98
CA ARG A 299 8.51 7.00 21.58
C ARG A 299 8.67 7.34 23.06
N GLU A 300 8.47 8.59 23.44
CA GLU A 300 8.56 9.04 24.83
C GLU A 300 7.50 8.36 25.70
N LEU A 301 6.24 8.34 25.23
CA LEU A 301 5.14 7.60 25.87
C LEU A 301 5.51 6.12 26.14
N LEU A 302 6.15 5.46 25.18
CA LEU A 302 6.49 4.03 25.26
C LEU A 302 7.80 3.73 26.00
N SER A 303 8.56 4.77 26.35
CA SER A 303 9.83 4.66 27.08
C SER A 303 9.65 4.77 28.60
N ASP A 304 8.41 4.78 29.10
CA ASP A 304 8.09 4.85 30.54
C ASP A 304 8.50 6.13 31.26
N ASN A 305 8.86 7.16 30.50
CA ASN A 305 9.42 8.40 31.06
C ASN A 305 8.37 9.46 31.42
N PHE A 306 7.07 9.23 31.21
CA PHE A 306 6.07 10.32 31.29
C PHE A 306 4.66 9.89 31.72
N LEU A 307 4.24 10.28 32.92
CA LEU A 307 2.90 10.06 33.50
C LEU A 307 1.79 10.95 32.88
N ASP A 308 2.14 12.11 32.33
CA ASP A 308 1.21 13.15 31.85
C ASP A 308 0.30 12.71 30.68
N PHE A 309 0.70 11.68 29.92
CA PHE A 309 -0.08 11.25 28.75
C PHE A 309 -1.40 10.55 29.11
N GLN A 310 -1.45 9.80 30.22
CA GLN A 310 -2.68 9.08 30.60
C GLN A 310 -3.77 10.06 31.04
N GLU A 311 -3.40 11.05 31.86
CA GLU A 311 -4.32 12.09 32.32
C GLU A 311 -4.87 12.89 31.13
N LYS A 312 -3.99 13.27 30.18
CA LYS A 312 -4.39 13.91 28.93
C LYS A 312 -5.35 13.06 28.11
N ALA A 313 -5.07 11.76 27.95
CA ALA A 313 -5.92 10.86 27.20
C ALA A 313 -7.31 10.72 27.83
N GLN A 314 -7.38 10.63 29.16
CA GLN A 314 -8.64 10.55 29.88
C GLN A 314 -9.42 11.86 29.85
N ALA A 315 -8.74 13.00 30.00
CA ALA A 315 -9.33 14.33 29.83
C ALA A 315 -9.90 14.52 28.42
N PHE A 316 -9.16 14.08 27.38
CA PHE A 316 -9.63 14.11 25.99
C PHE A 316 -10.90 13.29 25.79
N ARG A 317 -10.95 12.04 26.29
CA ARG A 317 -12.16 11.16 26.20
C ARG A 317 -13.39 11.79 26.87
N ASN A 318 -13.18 12.53 27.94
CA ASN A 318 -14.23 13.23 28.67
C ASN A 318 -14.56 14.62 28.11
N SER A 319 -13.80 15.09 27.10
CA SER A 319 -13.97 16.41 26.52
C SER A 319 -15.20 16.47 25.60
N LYS A 320 -15.76 17.69 25.45
CA LYS A 320 -16.84 17.95 24.49
C LYS A 320 -16.41 17.78 23.03
N GLN A 321 -15.10 17.75 22.77
CA GLN A 321 -14.54 17.61 21.42
C GLN A 321 -14.42 16.14 21.00
N PHE A 322 -14.43 15.20 21.94
CA PHE A 322 -14.23 13.78 21.65
C PHE A 322 -15.16 13.23 20.54
N PRO A 323 -16.49 13.50 20.54
CA PRO A 323 -17.37 13.10 19.45
C PRO A 323 -16.98 13.67 18.07
N TYR A 324 -16.48 14.91 18.04
CA TYR A 324 -16.06 15.57 16.79
C TYR A 324 -14.84 14.88 16.19
N TYR A 325 -13.78 14.67 16.99
CA TYR A 325 -12.55 14.01 16.53
C TYR A 325 -12.83 12.59 16.07
N MET A 326 -13.63 11.84 16.83
CA MET A 326 -14.06 10.48 16.49
C MET A 326 -14.80 10.43 15.15
N ARG A 327 -15.81 11.28 14.95
CA ARG A 327 -16.58 11.32 13.71
C ARG A 327 -15.72 11.72 12.52
N ARG A 328 -14.91 12.78 12.67
CA ARG A 328 -14.03 13.25 11.60
C ARG A 328 -12.97 12.22 11.23
N GLY A 329 -12.39 11.52 12.22
CA GLY A 329 -11.34 10.53 11.97
C GLY A 329 -11.87 9.33 11.20
N ILE A 330 -13.07 8.86 11.57
CA ILE A 330 -13.73 7.76 10.85
C ILE A 330 -14.08 8.15 9.41
N GLU A 331 -14.59 9.37 9.17
CA GLU A 331 -14.88 9.82 7.80
C GLU A 331 -13.59 10.03 6.98
N LEU A 332 -12.51 10.51 7.60
CA LEU A 332 -11.20 10.63 6.96
C LEU A 332 -10.69 9.25 6.51
N TYR A 333 -10.67 8.26 7.39
CA TYR A 333 -10.30 6.88 7.06
C TYR A 333 -11.19 6.29 5.95
N LYS A 334 -12.50 6.46 6.08
CA LYS A 334 -13.48 5.97 5.11
C LYS A 334 -13.21 6.53 3.72
N SER A 335 -12.86 7.81 3.59
CA SER A 335 -12.61 8.45 2.29
C SER A 335 -11.42 7.86 1.53
N ILE A 336 -10.45 7.27 2.23
CA ILE A 336 -9.20 6.76 1.66
C ILE A 336 -9.07 5.24 1.70
N SER A 337 -9.88 4.54 2.50
CA SER A 337 -9.74 3.10 2.69
C SER A 337 -10.10 2.32 1.42
N PRO A 338 -9.16 1.58 0.81
CA PRO A 338 -9.43 0.82 -0.41
C PRO A 338 -10.45 -0.28 -0.19
N GLN A 339 -10.52 -0.84 1.02
CA GLN A 339 -11.46 -1.91 1.35
C GLN A 339 -12.89 -1.39 1.48
N ILE A 340 -13.07 -0.22 2.10
CA ILE A 340 -14.39 0.40 2.26
C ILE A 340 -14.91 0.91 0.92
N ASN A 341 -14.03 1.55 0.14
CA ASN A 341 -14.37 2.08 -1.18
C ASN A 341 -14.25 1.04 -2.29
N ARG A 342 -14.10 -0.24 -1.93
CA ARG A 342 -14.03 -1.33 -2.90
C ARG A 342 -15.41 -1.47 -3.55
N LYS A 343 -15.47 -1.13 -4.83
CA LYS A 343 -16.63 -1.41 -5.67
C LYS A 343 -16.97 -2.90 -5.64
N SER A 344 -18.24 -3.20 -5.51
CA SER A 344 -18.76 -4.56 -5.58
C SER A 344 -18.50 -5.18 -6.97
N PRO A 345 -18.49 -6.52 -7.09
CA PRO A 345 -18.37 -7.18 -8.38
C PRO A 345 -19.39 -6.72 -9.42
N SER A 346 -20.65 -6.49 -9.01
CA SER A 346 -21.72 -6.01 -9.89
C SER A 346 -21.49 -4.58 -10.36
N GLU A 347 -21.15 -3.65 -9.45
CA GLU A 347 -20.82 -2.26 -9.83
C GLU A 347 -19.62 -2.21 -10.78
N ARG A 348 -18.64 -3.10 -10.60
CA ARG A 348 -17.47 -3.19 -11.48
C ARG A 348 -17.85 -3.71 -12.87
N LYS A 349 -18.70 -4.74 -12.93
CA LYS A 349 -19.24 -5.26 -14.20
C LYS A 349 -20.01 -4.18 -14.95
N GLU A 350 -20.88 -3.45 -14.26
CA GLU A 350 -21.70 -2.39 -14.86
C GLU A 350 -20.82 -1.25 -15.40
N GLN A 351 -19.76 -0.86 -14.69
CA GLN A 351 -18.80 0.13 -15.19
C GLN A 351 -18.04 -0.32 -16.42
N ILE A 352 -17.59 -1.58 -16.46
CA ILE A 352 -16.93 -2.13 -17.64
C ILE A 352 -17.91 -2.17 -18.82
N LYS A 353 -19.15 -2.59 -18.59
CA LYS A 353 -20.19 -2.62 -19.61
C LYS A 353 -20.48 -1.22 -20.17
N HIS A 354 -20.75 -0.24 -19.30
CA HIS A 354 -20.92 1.16 -19.72
C HIS A 354 -19.70 1.72 -20.45
N LEU A 355 -18.49 1.35 -20.04
CA LEU A 355 -17.28 1.81 -20.71
C LEU A 355 -17.19 1.27 -22.14
N ILE A 356 -17.50 -0.01 -22.34
CA ILE A 356 -17.54 -0.64 -23.67
C ILE A 356 -18.67 -0.05 -24.52
N ILE A 357 -19.84 0.23 -23.95
CA ILE A 357 -20.95 0.91 -24.63
C ILE A 357 -20.51 2.29 -25.14
N ASN A 358 -19.85 3.07 -24.28
CA ASN A 358 -19.48 4.45 -24.62
C ASN A 358 -18.19 4.54 -25.46
N ASN A 359 -17.44 3.45 -25.59
CA ASN A 359 -16.16 3.39 -26.27
C ASN A 359 -16.04 2.02 -26.95
N HIS A 360 -16.62 1.88 -28.13
CA HIS A 360 -16.57 0.63 -28.89
C HIS A 360 -15.13 0.25 -29.27
N GLY A 361 -14.85 -1.05 -29.29
CA GLY A 361 -13.58 -1.59 -29.79
C GLY A 361 -12.39 -1.42 -28.84
N LEU A 362 -12.63 -1.15 -27.55
CA LEU A 362 -11.57 -1.14 -26.54
C LEU A 362 -10.98 -2.53 -26.32
N THR A 363 -9.68 -2.57 -26.06
CA THR A 363 -8.96 -3.77 -25.60
C THR A 363 -9.04 -3.91 -24.08
N THR A 364 -8.72 -5.10 -23.55
CA THR A 364 -8.64 -5.32 -22.09
C THR A 364 -7.65 -4.36 -21.42
N ARG A 365 -6.54 -4.01 -22.09
CA ARG A 365 -5.54 -3.09 -21.55
C ARG A 365 -6.10 -1.68 -21.41
N GLU A 366 -6.76 -1.18 -22.45
CA GLU A 366 -7.36 0.16 -22.42
C GLU A 366 -8.50 0.24 -21.41
N ILE A 367 -9.32 -0.81 -21.27
CA ILE A 367 -10.33 -0.90 -20.21
C ILE A 367 -9.67 -0.85 -18.83
N ALA A 368 -8.60 -1.62 -18.63
CA ALA A 368 -7.87 -1.65 -17.36
C ALA A 368 -7.27 -0.29 -17.00
N GLU A 369 -6.68 0.41 -17.99
CA GLU A 369 -6.12 1.76 -17.83
C GLU A 369 -7.21 2.79 -17.51
N LYS A 370 -8.29 2.82 -18.31
CA LYS A 370 -9.40 3.78 -18.10
C LYS A 370 -10.10 3.62 -16.76
N LEU A 371 -10.17 2.38 -16.23
CA LEU A 371 -10.77 2.10 -14.92
C LEU A 371 -9.76 2.08 -13.77
N ASN A 372 -8.48 2.30 -14.06
CA ASN A 372 -7.36 2.19 -13.12
C ASN A 372 -7.41 0.87 -12.31
N VAL A 373 -7.53 -0.26 -13.01
CA VAL A 373 -7.51 -1.61 -12.45
C VAL A 373 -6.43 -2.46 -13.10
N SER A 374 -6.06 -3.58 -12.48
CA SER A 374 -5.12 -4.52 -13.10
C SER A 374 -5.72 -5.16 -14.35
N PHE A 375 -4.86 -5.48 -15.33
CA PHE A 375 -5.25 -6.21 -16.54
C PHE A 375 -5.97 -7.54 -16.23
N VAL A 376 -5.48 -8.29 -15.24
CA VAL A 376 -6.06 -9.59 -14.84
C VAL A 376 -7.50 -9.40 -14.36
N MET A 377 -7.73 -8.42 -13.48
CA MET A 377 -9.05 -8.10 -12.96
C MET A 377 -10.01 -7.67 -14.08
N ALA A 378 -9.58 -6.78 -14.97
CA ALA A 378 -10.40 -6.36 -16.10
C ALA A 378 -10.80 -7.56 -16.96
N ARG A 379 -9.84 -8.44 -17.28
CA ARG A 379 -10.07 -9.66 -18.07
C ARG A 379 -11.11 -10.57 -17.43
N GLU A 380 -10.99 -10.83 -16.12
CA GLU A 380 -11.91 -11.69 -15.38
C GLU A 380 -13.34 -11.15 -15.38
N TYR A 381 -13.51 -9.85 -15.15
CA TYR A 381 -14.85 -9.25 -15.17
C TYR A 381 -15.46 -9.23 -16.57
N ILE A 382 -14.68 -8.88 -17.60
CA ILE A 382 -15.15 -8.91 -19.00
C ILE A 382 -15.59 -10.32 -19.42
N ALA A 383 -14.89 -11.36 -18.96
CA ALA A 383 -15.25 -12.75 -19.27
C ALA A 383 -16.61 -13.17 -18.69
N GLN A 384 -17.13 -12.45 -17.70
CA GLN A 384 -18.40 -12.72 -17.03
C GLN A 384 -19.50 -11.72 -17.41
N LEU A 385 -19.31 -10.93 -18.46
CA LEU A 385 -20.32 -10.02 -18.99
C LEU A 385 -21.12 -10.72 -20.10
N ASP A 386 -22.44 -10.60 -20.03
CA ASP A 386 -23.35 -11.03 -21.08
C ASP A 386 -23.56 -9.89 -22.10
N GLY A 387 -23.83 -10.25 -23.36
CA GLY A 387 -24.11 -9.28 -24.44
C GLY A 387 -22.88 -8.53 -24.95
N ILE A 388 -21.68 -9.11 -24.79
CA ILE A 388 -20.42 -8.54 -25.28
C ILE A 388 -19.87 -9.40 -26.42
N ARG A 389 -19.83 -8.82 -27.62
CA ARG A 389 -19.15 -9.36 -28.79
C ARG A 389 -17.64 -9.15 -28.69
N LYS A 390 -16.87 -10.15 -29.10
CA LYS A 390 -15.40 -10.12 -29.09
C LYS A 390 -14.90 -10.26 -30.52
N GLU A 391 -14.09 -9.32 -30.97
CA GLU A 391 -13.40 -9.42 -32.26
C GLU A 391 -11.89 -9.52 -32.03
N LYS A 392 -11.25 -10.36 -32.84
CA LYS A 392 -9.81 -10.58 -32.76
C LYS A 392 -9.14 -9.92 -33.97
N GLU A 393 -8.27 -8.97 -33.71
CA GLU A 393 -7.49 -8.27 -34.72
C GLU A 393 -6.00 -8.54 -34.42
N GLY A 394 -5.41 -9.46 -35.17
CA GLY A 394 -4.05 -9.96 -34.89
C GLY A 394 -3.94 -10.64 -33.50
N GLN A 395 -3.12 -10.07 -32.62
CA GLN A 395 -2.96 -10.55 -31.23
C GLN A 395 -3.87 -9.84 -30.22
N GLU A 396 -4.63 -8.83 -30.66
CA GLU A 396 -5.47 -8.03 -29.78
C GLU A 396 -6.93 -8.52 -29.83
N THR A 397 -7.61 -8.46 -28.68
CA THR A 397 -9.04 -8.74 -28.56
C THR A 397 -9.74 -7.44 -28.20
N ARG A 398 -10.67 -7.03 -29.06
CA ARG A 398 -11.50 -5.84 -28.91
C ARG A 398 -12.91 -6.24 -28.50
N TYR A 399 -13.54 -5.43 -27.66
CA TYR A 399 -14.87 -5.70 -27.12
C TYR A 399 -15.92 -4.72 -27.65
N PHE A 400 -17.09 -5.25 -27.98
CA PHE A 400 -18.25 -4.53 -28.49
C PHE A 400 -19.52 -5.03 -27.79
N ILE A 401 -20.62 -4.28 -27.86
CA ILE A 401 -21.93 -4.73 -27.37
C ILE A 401 -22.71 -5.39 -28.50
N ASP A 402 -23.40 -6.48 -28.22
CA ASP A 402 -24.32 -7.12 -29.16
C ASP A 402 -25.48 -6.18 -29.51
N GLY A 403 -25.72 -5.95 -30.81
CA GLY A 403 -26.90 -5.18 -31.29
C GLY A 403 -26.72 -3.67 -31.44
N LEU A 404 -25.53 -3.11 -31.23
CA LEU A 404 -25.17 -1.74 -31.61
C LEU A 404 -24.18 -1.82 -32.78
N ALA A 405 -24.67 -1.54 -33.99
CA ALA A 405 -23.89 -1.50 -35.23
C ALA A 405 -23.07 -0.22 -35.33
#